data_AF-A0A183U5Y6-F1
#
_entry.id   AF-A0A183U5Y6-F1
#
_cell.length_a   1.000
_cell.length_b   1.000
_cell.length_c   1.000
_cell.angle_alpha   90.00
_cell.angle_beta   90.00
_cell.angle_gamma   90.00
#
_symmetry.space_group_name_H-M   'P 1'
#
loop_
_entity.id
_entity.type
_entity.pdbx_description
1 polymer ?
#
loop_
_entity_poly.entity_id
_entity_poly.type
_entity_poly.pdbx_seq_one_letter_code
_entity_poly.pdbx_strand_id
1 'polypeptide(L)'
;LLKFKGYGLFTMEELKVRPNGVRLTRGPGTYKIPSADDIPRQFNVQLLKGSSNKMAIFSSKAVGEPPLFLGASAFFAIREAIRAYRVDNGHNGYFRLDSPATPERIRMACEDRITDRVPQPSVLPNSMPWTVDL
;
A
#
# COMPACT_ATOMS: atom_id res chain seq x y z
N LEU A 1 16.41 -3.91 -4.66
CA LEU A 1 15.44 -3.80 -5.78
C LEU A 1 14.11 -4.49 -5.48
N LEU A 2 14.06 -5.79 -5.15
CA LEU A 2 12.78 -6.50 -4.90
C LEU A 2 12.00 -6.01 -3.67
N LYS A 3 12.68 -5.58 -2.60
CA LYS A 3 12.04 -4.92 -1.45
C LYS A 3 11.28 -3.63 -1.84
N PHE A 4 11.82 -2.86 -2.79
CA PHE A 4 11.19 -1.63 -3.26
C PHE A 4 9.94 -1.90 -4.09
N LYS A 5 9.93 -3.00 -4.86
CA LYS A 5 8.72 -3.45 -5.56
C LYS A 5 7.59 -3.81 -4.59
N GLY A 6 7.93 -4.45 -3.47
CA GLY A 6 6.96 -4.77 -2.41
C GLY A 6 6.41 -3.52 -1.75
N TYR A 7 7.29 -2.55 -1.44
CA TYR A 7 6.87 -1.27 -0.89
C TYR A 7 5.87 -0.55 -1.81
N GLY A 8 6.18 -0.45 -3.10
CA GLY A 8 5.29 0.14 -4.11
C GLY A 8 3.94 -0.57 -4.17
N LEU A 9 3.95 -1.90 -4.26
CA LEU A 9 2.75 -2.73 -4.29
C LEU A 9 1.77 -2.45 -3.14
N PHE A 10 2.28 -2.26 -1.92
CA PHE A 10 1.42 -2.08 -0.74
C PHE A 10 1.06 -0.62 -0.43
N THR A 11 1.69 0.38 -1.05
CA THR A 11 1.52 1.79 -0.66
C THR A 11 1.15 2.74 -1.79
N MET A 12 1.64 2.54 -3.02
CA MET A 12 1.58 3.57 -4.08
C MET A 12 1.02 3.06 -5.40
N GLU A 13 1.34 1.82 -5.76
CA GLU A 13 1.07 1.25 -7.07
C GLU A 13 -0.41 0.87 -7.19
N GLU A 14 -1.21 1.77 -7.76
CA GLU A 14 -2.65 1.57 -7.94
C GLU A 14 -3.04 1.49 -9.42
N LEU A 15 -3.85 0.48 -9.75
CA LEU A 15 -4.41 0.27 -11.07
C LEU A 15 -5.86 0.77 -11.11
N LYS A 16 -6.09 1.94 -11.72
CA LYS A 16 -7.43 2.48 -11.90
C LYS A 16 -8.05 2.00 -13.21
N VAL A 17 -9.24 1.40 -13.13
CA VAL A 17 -10.00 0.85 -14.27
C VAL A 17 -11.40 1.45 -14.26
N ARG A 18 -11.93 1.73 -15.46
CA ARG A 18 -13.33 2.16 -15.64
C ARG A 18 -14.29 0.98 -15.50
N PRO A 19 -15.59 1.21 -15.23
CA PRO A 19 -16.61 0.16 -15.23
C PRO A 19 -16.68 -0.66 -16.54
N ASN A 20 -16.27 -0.07 -17.68
CA ASN A 20 -16.22 -0.75 -18.98
C ASN A 20 -14.92 -1.53 -19.24
N GLY A 21 -14.09 -1.76 -18.22
CA GLY A 21 -12.83 -2.50 -18.32
C GLY A 21 -11.66 -1.70 -18.88
N VAL A 22 -11.85 -0.43 -19.22
CA VAL A 22 -10.78 0.40 -19.78
C VAL A 22 -9.81 0.86 -18.69
N ARG A 23 -8.53 0.49 -18.82
CA ARG A 23 -7.46 0.97 -17.94
C ARG A 23 -7.24 2.48 -18.10
N LEU A 24 -7.31 3.21 -16.98
CA LEU A 24 -7.07 4.66 -16.89
C LEU A 24 -5.60 4.98 -16.65
N THR A 25 -4.89 4.14 -15.89
CA THR A 25 -3.46 4.34 -15.63
C THR A 25 -2.63 3.91 -16.85
N ARG A 26 -2.37 4.87 -17.75
CA ARG A 26 -1.72 4.66 -19.05
C ARG A 26 -0.34 5.32 -19.14
N GLY A 27 0.45 5.22 -18.08
CA GLY A 27 1.86 5.64 -18.10
C GLY A 27 2.37 6.08 -16.73
N PRO A 28 3.65 6.48 -16.64
CA PRO A 28 4.31 6.87 -15.38
C PRO A 28 3.71 8.15 -14.74
N GLY A 29 2.95 8.92 -15.52
CA GLY A 29 2.16 10.04 -15.01
C GLY A 29 1.02 9.61 -14.08
N THR A 30 0.44 8.43 -14.33
CA THR A 30 -0.79 7.96 -13.67
C THR A 30 -0.60 6.66 -12.88
N TYR A 31 0.43 5.87 -13.20
CA TYR A 31 0.90 4.75 -12.39
C TYR A 31 2.22 5.12 -11.71
N LYS A 32 2.17 5.35 -10.40
CA LYS A 32 3.33 5.82 -9.63
C LYS A 32 4.08 4.64 -9.03
N ILE A 33 5.29 4.42 -9.55
CA ILE A 33 6.26 3.52 -8.93
C ILE A 33 7.07 4.27 -7.88
N PRO A 34 7.63 3.58 -6.87
CA PRO A 34 8.53 4.18 -5.90
C PRO A 34 9.73 4.84 -6.58
N SER A 35 9.98 6.09 -6.20
CA SER A 35 11.12 6.91 -6.59
C SER A 35 12.20 6.89 -5.49
N ALA A 36 13.29 7.65 -5.69
CA ALA A 36 14.36 7.75 -4.70
C ALA A 36 13.89 8.38 -3.37
N ASP A 37 12.89 9.28 -3.44
CA ASP A 37 12.39 10.01 -2.28
C ASP A 37 11.44 9.17 -1.40
N ASP A 38 10.94 8.05 -1.94
CA ASP A 38 10.01 7.15 -1.25
C ASP A 38 10.73 6.11 -0.38
N ILE A 39 12.06 6.08 -0.44
CA ILE A 39 12.90 5.13 0.30
C ILE A 39 12.99 5.55 1.78
N PRO A 40 12.94 4.61 2.74
CA PRO A 40 13.17 4.94 4.14
C PRO A 40 14.52 5.65 4.33
N ARG A 41 14.52 6.79 5.03
CA ARG A 41 15.75 7.55 5.33
C ARG A 41 16.85 6.71 5.95
N GLN A 42 16.47 5.71 6.74
CA GLN A 42 17.38 4.72 7.31
C GLN A 42 16.97 3.33 6.79
N PHE A 43 17.87 2.69 6.04
CA PHE A 43 17.62 1.38 5.44
C PHE A 43 18.74 0.40 5.77
N ASN A 44 18.52 -0.40 6.81
CA ASN A 44 19.49 -1.37 7.31
C ASN A 44 19.20 -2.78 6.77
N VAL A 45 20.22 -3.43 6.19
CA VAL A 45 20.13 -4.81 5.69
C VAL A 45 21.31 -5.61 6.21
N GLN A 46 21.01 -6.75 6.83
CA GLN A 46 22.01 -7.70 7.32
C GLN A 46 21.71 -9.09 6.79
N LEU A 47 22.75 -9.81 6.38
CA LEU A 47 22.66 -11.21 5.99
C LEU A 47 23.05 -12.08 7.18
N LEU A 48 22.26 -13.14 7.43
CA LEU A 48 22.52 -14.07 8.51
C LEU A 48 23.83 -14.84 8.25
N LYS A 49 24.81 -14.67 9.15
CA LYS A 49 26.11 -15.37 9.09
C LYS A 49 25.97 -16.81 9.61
N GLY A 50 26.81 -17.71 9.11
CA GLY A 50 26.87 -19.12 9.58
C GLY A 50 25.74 -20.02 9.07
N SER A 51 24.90 -19.53 8.16
CA SER A 51 23.79 -20.30 7.58
C SER A 51 24.27 -21.09 6.34
N SER A 52 24.67 -22.35 6.52
CA SER A 52 24.95 -23.26 5.39
C SER A 52 23.66 -23.89 4.84
N ASN A 53 23.57 -24.05 3.52
CA ASN A 53 22.46 -24.71 2.84
C ASN A 53 22.96 -25.93 2.05
N LYS A 54 22.81 -27.13 2.61
CA LYS A 54 23.29 -28.38 1.97
C LYS A 54 22.57 -28.72 0.66
N MET A 55 21.39 -28.14 0.41
CA MET A 55 20.54 -28.44 -0.74
C MET A 55 20.83 -27.57 -1.97
N ALA A 56 21.64 -26.52 -1.82
CA ALA A 56 21.90 -25.55 -2.88
C ALA A 56 23.38 -25.47 -3.22
N ILE A 57 23.66 -25.09 -4.46
CA ILE A 57 25.01 -24.90 -4.98
C ILE A 57 25.73 -23.87 -4.11
N PHE A 58 26.93 -24.21 -3.64
CA PHE A 58 27.76 -23.38 -2.75
C PHE A 58 27.04 -22.86 -1.49
N SER A 59 26.07 -23.60 -0.94
CA SER A 59 25.28 -23.13 0.22
C SER A 59 24.49 -21.83 -0.03
N SER A 60 24.16 -21.53 -1.29
CA SER A 60 23.34 -20.37 -1.65
C SER A 60 21.87 -20.53 -1.23
N LYS A 61 21.09 -19.44 -1.30
CA LYS A 61 19.64 -19.44 -1.06
C LYS A 61 18.95 -18.59 -2.11
N ALA A 62 17.76 -19.00 -2.52
CA ALA A 62 16.91 -18.20 -3.40
C ALA A 62 16.41 -16.96 -2.63
N VAL A 63 16.74 -15.78 -3.11
CA VAL A 63 16.42 -14.49 -2.47
C VAL A 63 15.70 -13.51 -3.41
N GLY A 64 15.23 -13.99 -4.57
CA GLY A 64 14.51 -13.15 -5.53
C GLY A 64 13.18 -12.64 -4.98
N GLU A 65 12.21 -13.54 -4.85
CA GLU A 65 10.85 -13.20 -4.42
C GLU A 65 10.65 -13.05 -2.91
N PRO A 66 11.30 -13.83 -2.02
CA PRO A 66 11.02 -13.77 -0.58
C PRO A 66 11.07 -12.37 0.05
N PRO A 67 12.00 -11.47 -0.35
CA PRO A 67 12.05 -10.10 0.19
C PRO A 67 10.91 -9.19 -0.27
N LEU A 68 10.11 -9.57 -1.27
CA LEU A 68 8.99 -8.77 -1.77
C LEU A 68 7.96 -8.52 -0.66
N PHE A 69 7.60 -9.57 0.08
CA PHE A 69 6.60 -9.46 1.15
C PHE A 69 7.07 -8.61 2.33
N LEU A 70 8.38 -8.41 2.51
CA LEU A 70 8.90 -7.52 3.55
C LEU A 70 8.45 -6.07 3.36
N GLY A 71 8.04 -5.68 2.14
CA GLY A 71 7.41 -4.38 1.89
C GLY A 71 6.10 -4.16 2.66
N ALA A 72 5.38 -5.23 3.02
CA ALA A 72 4.14 -5.15 3.80
C ALA A 72 4.38 -4.57 5.22
N SER A 73 5.61 -4.58 5.71
CA SER A 73 5.97 -3.92 6.97
C SER A 73 5.60 -2.43 6.97
N ALA A 74 5.79 -1.73 5.86
CA ALA A 74 5.42 -0.33 5.73
C ALA A 74 3.89 -0.14 5.77
N PHE A 75 3.14 -1.02 5.11
CA PHE A 75 1.68 -1.01 5.15
C PHE A 75 1.14 -1.20 6.57
N PHE A 76 1.69 -2.14 7.33
CA PHE A 76 1.28 -2.36 8.71
C PHE A 76 1.70 -1.20 9.64
N ALA A 77 2.85 -0.56 9.38
CA ALA A 77 3.25 0.66 10.11
C ALA A 77 2.25 1.81 9.87
N ILE A 78 1.82 2.01 8.62
CA ILE A 78 0.78 3.00 8.27
C ILE A 78 -0.55 2.66 8.96
N ARG A 79 -0.95 1.39 8.93
CA ARG A 79 -2.19 0.92 9.59
C ARG A 79 -2.17 1.21 11.09
N GLU A 80 -1.04 0.99 11.76
CA GLU A 80 -0.91 1.27 13.19
C GLU A 80 -0.92 2.78 13.47
N ALA A 81 -0.31 3.60 12.61
CA ALA A 81 -0.39 5.06 12.72
C ALA A 81 -1.83 5.58 12.60
N ILE A 82 -2.60 5.06 11.63
CA ILE A 82 -4.03 5.37 11.48
C ILE A 82 -4.81 4.91 12.72
N ARG A 83 -4.53 3.71 13.23
CA ARG A 83 -5.18 3.19 14.44
C ARG A 83 -4.97 4.13 15.62
N ALA A 84 -3.74 4.56 15.86
CA ALA A 84 -3.40 5.49 16.95
C ALA A 84 -4.20 6.80 16.81
N TYR A 85 -4.20 7.39 15.61
CA TYR A 85 -5.00 8.60 15.33
C TYR A 85 -6.49 8.41 15.57
N ARG A 86 -7.06 7.26 15.16
CA ARG A 86 -8.49 6.96 15.38
C ARG A 86 -8.83 6.85 16.87
N VAL A 87 -7.97 6.20 17.65
CA VAL A 87 -8.13 6.09 19.11
C VAL A 87 -8.14 7.48 19.75
N ASP A 88 -7.22 8.37 19.34
CA ASP A 88 -7.14 9.74 19.87
C ASP A 88 -8.40 10.58 19.54
N ASN A 89 -9.09 10.26 18.43
CA ASN A 89 -10.34 10.91 18.02
C ASN A 89 -11.60 10.17 18.52
N GLY A 90 -11.46 9.17 19.39
CA GLY A 90 -12.60 8.42 19.96
C GLY A 90 -13.18 7.33 19.05
N HIS A 91 -12.57 7.06 17.90
CA HIS A 91 -12.95 5.99 16.97
C HIS A 91 -12.25 4.69 17.35
N ASN A 92 -12.77 4.00 18.35
CA ASN A 92 -12.23 2.73 18.83
C ASN A 92 -12.77 1.53 18.03
N GLY A 93 -11.90 0.57 17.73
CA GLY A 93 -12.29 -0.72 17.15
C GLY A 93 -11.46 -1.14 15.94
N TYR A 94 -11.95 -2.16 15.26
CA TYR A 94 -11.38 -2.65 14.01
C TYR A 94 -11.78 -1.71 12.87
N PHE A 95 -10.83 -1.37 12.00
CA PHE A 95 -11.10 -0.69 10.74
C PHE A 95 -10.47 -1.46 9.59
N ARG A 96 -11.13 -1.44 8.44
CA ARG A 96 -10.64 -2.08 7.22
C ARG A 96 -9.72 -1.11 6.48
N LEU A 97 -8.53 -1.58 6.13
CA LEU A 97 -7.60 -0.88 5.24
C LEU A 97 -7.18 -1.87 4.17
N ASP A 98 -7.53 -1.56 2.92
CA ASP A 98 -7.19 -2.40 1.77
C ASP A 98 -5.89 -1.91 1.12
N SER A 99 -5.14 -2.84 0.54
CA SER A 99 -3.94 -2.52 -0.23
C SER A 99 -4.33 -2.08 -1.65
N PRO A 100 -3.63 -1.10 -2.25
CA PRO A 100 -2.54 -0.31 -1.69
C PRO A 100 -3.03 0.78 -0.72
N ALA A 101 -2.27 1.06 0.34
CA ALA A 101 -2.51 2.15 1.29
C ALA A 101 -2.19 3.52 0.66
N THR A 102 -2.98 3.91 -0.35
CA THR A 102 -2.85 5.18 -1.04
C THR A 102 -3.19 6.34 -0.10
N PRO A 103 -2.71 7.57 -0.38
CA PRO A 103 -3.08 8.75 0.38
C PRO A 103 -4.60 8.96 0.52
N GLU A 104 -5.36 8.56 -0.50
CA GLU A 104 -6.83 8.54 -0.50
C GLU A 104 -7.38 7.62 0.60
N ARG A 105 -6.98 6.35 0.61
CA ARG A 105 -7.42 5.38 1.64
C ARG A 105 -6.96 5.77 3.05
N ILE A 106 -5.73 6.29 3.18
CA ILE A 106 -5.20 6.77 4.46
C ILE A 106 -6.05 7.94 4.97
N ARG A 107 -6.34 8.94 4.13
CA ARG A 107 -7.08 10.13 4.53
C ARG A 107 -8.52 9.80 4.93
N MET A 108 -9.17 8.91 4.18
CA MET A 108 -10.55 8.48 4.46
C MET A 108 -10.63 7.60 5.71
N ALA A 109 -9.58 6.84 6.04
CA ALA A 109 -9.52 6.08 7.28
C ALA A 109 -9.27 6.95 8.52
N CYS A 110 -8.68 8.14 8.35
CA CYS A 110 -8.56 9.16 9.39
C CYS A 110 -9.84 10.02 9.44
N GLU A 111 -10.91 9.45 10.01
CA GLU A 111 -12.17 10.16 10.25
C GLU A 111 -11.95 11.37 11.17
N ASP A 112 -12.43 12.54 10.74
CA ASP A 112 -12.34 13.80 11.46
C ASP A 112 -13.54 14.70 11.11
N ARG A 113 -13.60 15.87 11.75
CA ARG A 113 -14.64 16.88 11.51
C ARG A 113 -14.76 17.30 10.03
N ILE A 114 -13.70 17.15 9.24
CA ILE A 114 -13.73 17.50 7.82
C ILE A 114 -14.45 16.39 7.05
N THR A 115 -14.07 15.14 7.27
CA THR A 115 -14.72 13.98 6.65
C THR A 115 -16.22 13.95 6.94
N ASP A 116 -16.64 14.27 8.17
CA ASP A 116 -18.06 14.33 8.57
C ASP A 116 -18.89 15.37 7.81
N ARG A 117 -18.24 16.42 7.30
CA ARG A 117 -18.90 17.51 6.57
C ARG A 117 -19.05 17.21 5.09
N VAL A 118 -18.33 16.21 4.57
CA VAL A 118 -18.44 15.82 3.16
C VAL A 118 -19.73 15.03 3.00
N PRO A 119 -20.69 15.52 2.19
CA PRO A 119 -21.90 14.76 1.93
C PRO A 119 -21.52 13.47 1.22
N GLN A 120 -22.08 12.35 1.70
CA GLN A 120 -21.91 11.09 1.01
C GLN A 120 -22.45 11.23 -0.41
N PRO A 121 -21.70 10.77 -1.44
CA PRO A 121 -22.15 10.92 -2.81
C PRO A 121 -23.49 10.20 -2.96
N SER A 122 -24.54 10.95 -3.30
CA SER A 122 -25.81 10.38 -3.71
C SER A 122 -25.56 9.63 -5.02
N VAL A 123 -25.44 8.31 -4.95
CA VAL A 123 -25.36 7.47 -6.15
C VAL A 123 -26.68 7.68 -6.88
N LEU A 124 -26.68 8.52 -7.92
CA LEU A 124 -27.85 8.67 -8.76
C LEU A 124 -28.12 7.29 -9.38
N PRO A 125 -29.39 6.87 -9.53
CA PRO A 125 -29.73 5.52 -9.99
C PRO A 125 -29.04 5.10 -11.30
N ASN A 126 -28.60 6.07 -12.11
CA ASN A 126 -27.93 5.86 -13.41
C ASN A 126 -26.51 6.48 -13.49
N SER A 127 -25.87 6.88 -12.39
CA SER A 127 -24.50 7.41 -12.44
C SER A 127 -23.48 6.28 -12.37
N MET A 128 -22.73 6.06 -13.45
CA MET A 128 -21.57 5.17 -13.43
C MET A 128 -20.38 5.87 -12.76
N PRO A 129 -19.72 5.25 -11.77
CA PRO A 129 -18.51 5.81 -11.17
C PRO A 129 -17.39 5.86 -12.20
N TRP A 130 -16.51 6.85 -12.06
CA TRP A 130 -15.37 7.01 -12.98
C TRP A 130 -14.39 5.84 -12.91
N THR A 131 -14.20 5.29 -11.70
CA THR A 131 -13.27 4.21 -11.38
C THR A 131 -13.98 3.15 -10.55
N VAL A 132 -13.63 1.89 -10.78
CA VAL A 132 -14.03 0.76 -9.93
C VAL A 132 -12.80 0.14 -9.29
N ASP A 133 -12.94 -0.29 -8.04
CA ASP A 133 -11.95 -1.17 -7.41
C ASP A 133 -12.03 -2.55 -8.08
N LEU A 134 -10.87 -3.18 -8.30
CA LEU A 134 -10.73 -4.50 -8.91
C LEU A 134 -10.88 -5.63 -7.90
#